data_AF-A0A7V0ZMG1-F1
#
_entry.id   AF-A0A7V0ZMG1-F1
#
_cell.length_a   1.000
_cell.length_b   1.000
_cell.length_c   1.000
_cell.angle_alpha   90.00
_cell.angle_beta   90.00
_cell.angle_gamma   90.00
#
_symmetry.space_group_name_H-M   'P 1'
#
loop_
_entity.id
_entity.type
_entity.pdbx_description
1 polymer ?
#
loop_
_entity_poly.entity_id
_entity_poly.type
_entity_poly.pdbx_seq_one_letter_code
_entity_poly.pdbx_strand_id
1 'polypeptide(L)'
;MLGLFAIFGVAAADSKKPEITAQGFSAELPQKGLIGAYPRLRVRIEAVDRIEKLVIKERSYEVDLASTRDKYNLYLFGLENPPRSYRDVTLNLQNYINEKIETEGEYEFEILVADGNDNVVEKKLFLHVHIEVPEKEPTIAEDTRLLQAEHFTLQRIGTGPIEGAQLFGIDWKNIDNANVQIRISRLEGSDSHLVVLDESDFDNLQTIEQLTQRVTGLEKTEAVVLATGSNRAAGEVFLVINGDKHYLLKITSSSAYPSDRGTIVTVKGYFKTGGTVE
;
A
#
# COMPACT_ATOMS: atom_id res chain seq x y z
N MET A 1 -66.48 9.15 -42.37
CA MET A 1 -65.65 10.36 -42.13
C MET A 1 -64.62 9.97 -41.07
N LEU A 2 -63.36 9.93 -41.49
CA LEU A 2 -62.20 9.50 -40.71
C LEU A 2 -61.61 10.66 -39.88
N GLY A 3 -60.94 10.31 -38.79
CA GLY A 3 -59.93 11.14 -38.11
C GLY A 3 -60.46 11.78 -36.82
N LEU A 4 -59.75 11.78 -35.69
CA LEU A 4 -58.29 11.75 -35.51
C LEU A 4 -57.99 11.30 -34.06
N PHE A 5 -57.24 10.22 -33.87
CA PHE A 5 -56.65 9.88 -32.57
C PHE A 5 -55.28 10.58 -32.48
N ALA A 6 -55.14 11.50 -31.52
CA ALA A 6 -53.85 12.10 -31.19
C ALA A 6 -53.05 11.10 -30.34
N ILE A 7 -52.02 10.51 -30.93
CA ILE A 7 -51.00 9.72 -30.23
C ILE A 7 -50.04 10.73 -29.61
N PHE A 8 -50.11 10.92 -28.29
CA PHE A 8 -49.05 11.61 -27.56
C PHE A 8 -47.81 10.71 -27.56
N GLY A 9 -46.86 11.04 -28.43
CA GLY A 9 -45.50 10.50 -28.35
C GLY A 9 -44.86 11.01 -27.06
N VAL A 10 -44.69 10.12 -26.08
CA VAL A 10 -43.74 10.33 -24.99
C VAL A 10 -42.36 10.37 -25.63
N ALA A 11 -41.75 11.55 -25.70
CA ALA A 11 -40.35 11.67 -26.04
C ALA A 11 -39.56 10.81 -25.04
N ALA A 12 -38.88 9.78 -25.53
CA ALA A 12 -37.91 9.04 -24.74
C ALA A 12 -36.90 10.08 -24.24
N ALA A 13 -36.93 10.37 -22.94
CA ALA A 13 -35.88 11.15 -22.31
C ALA A 13 -34.58 10.39 -22.58
N ASP A 14 -33.63 11.01 -23.29
CA ASP A 14 -32.28 10.50 -23.42
C ASP A 14 -31.73 10.29 -22.00
N SER A 15 -31.76 9.04 -21.53
CA SER A 15 -31.27 8.70 -20.22
C SER A 15 -29.75 8.82 -20.27
N LYS A 16 -29.24 9.89 -19.65
CA LYS A 16 -27.81 10.12 -19.56
C LYS A 16 -27.16 8.91 -18.87
N LYS A 17 -26.24 8.25 -19.57
CA LYS A 17 -25.52 7.07 -19.06
C LYS A 17 -24.60 7.47 -17.90
N PRO A 18 -24.23 6.52 -17.02
CA PRO A 18 -23.19 6.78 -16.04
C PRO A 18 -21.87 7.16 -16.72
N GLU A 19 -21.04 7.90 -16.00
CA GLU A 19 -19.73 8.36 -16.44
C GLU A 19 -18.65 7.80 -15.51
N ILE A 20 -17.54 7.33 -16.08
CA ILE A 20 -16.35 6.89 -15.35
C ILE A 20 -15.20 7.83 -15.73
N THR A 21 -14.76 8.64 -14.78
CA THR A 21 -13.78 9.70 -15.00
C THR A 21 -12.50 9.42 -14.23
N ALA A 22 -11.37 9.36 -14.92
CA ALA A 22 -10.06 9.28 -14.30
C ALA A 22 -9.72 10.57 -13.53
N GLN A 23 -9.20 10.44 -12.32
CA GLN A 23 -8.84 11.58 -11.47
C GLN A 23 -7.32 11.74 -11.41
N GLY A 24 -6.81 12.74 -12.12
CA GLY A 24 -5.37 13.06 -12.11
C GLY A 24 -4.51 12.20 -13.03
N PHE A 25 -5.11 11.41 -13.92
CA PHE A 25 -4.41 10.65 -14.95
C PHE A 25 -5.25 10.50 -16.23
N SER A 26 -4.62 10.03 -17.31
CA SER A 26 -5.29 9.70 -18.56
C SER A 26 -5.63 8.22 -18.61
N ALA A 27 -6.93 7.88 -18.68
CA ALA A 27 -7.38 6.49 -18.81
C ALA A 27 -6.96 5.83 -20.13
N GLU A 28 -6.58 6.61 -21.14
CA GLU A 28 -6.16 6.11 -22.45
C GLU A 28 -4.67 5.72 -22.49
N LEU A 29 -3.89 6.09 -21.47
CA LEU A 29 -2.46 5.79 -21.41
C LEU A 29 -2.19 4.75 -20.33
N PRO A 30 -1.25 3.80 -20.56
CA PRO A 30 -0.79 2.90 -19.52
C PRO A 30 -0.22 3.66 -18.33
N GLN A 31 -0.73 3.37 -17.14
CA GLN A 31 -0.24 3.94 -15.89
C GLN A 31 0.94 3.11 -15.38
N LYS A 32 2.03 3.77 -14.98
CA LYS A 32 3.24 3.08 -14.53
C LYS A 32 3.40 3.17 -13.03
N GLY A 33 3.86 2.10 -12.40
CA GLY A 33 4.18 2.08 -10.97
C GLY A 33 4.92 0.83 -10.55
N LEU A 34 5.39 0.84 -9.31
CA LEU A 34 6.13 -0.26 -8.70
C LEU A 34 5.16 -1.23 -8.00
N ILE A 35 5.51 -2.52 -7.99
CA ILE A 35 4.81 -3.52 -7.18
C ILE A 35 4.88 -3.11 -5.69
N GLY A 36 3.75 -3.16 -5.00
CA GLY A 36 3.63 -2.80 -3.57
C GLY A 36 3.73 -1.30 -3.25
N ALA A 37 4.14 -0.47 -4.20
CA ALA A 37 4.26 0.98 -4.06
C ALA A 37 3.64 1.74 -5.24
N TYR A 38 2.57 1.18 -5.81
CA TYR A 38 1.89 1.77 -6.96
C TYR A 38 1.27 3.12 -6.56
N PRO A 39 1.39 4.15 -7.41
CA PRO A 39 0.83 5.46 -7.13
C PRO A 39 -0.69 5.41 -7.04
N ARG A 40 -1.27 6.43 -6.41
CA ARG A 40 -2.71 6.58 -6.24
C ARG A 40 -3.41 6.58 -7.60
N LEU A 41 -4.32 5.62 -7.81
CA LEU A 41 -5.06 5.46 -9.05
C LEU A 41 -6.56 5.50 -8.77
N ARG A 42 -7.19 6.64 -9.09
CA ARG A 42 -8.60 6.90 -8.73
C ARG A 42 -9.50 7.18 -9.91
N VAL A 43 -10.66 6.53 -9.90
CA VAL A 43 -11.74 6.83 -10.84
C VAL A 43 -12.97 7.26 -10.07
N ARG A 44 -13.63 8.30 -10.56
CA ARG A 44 -14.93 8.73 -10.08
C ARG A 44 -16.01 8.17 -11.00
N ILE A 45 -17.07 7.65 -10.41
CA ILE A 45 -18.20 7.08 -11.11
C ILE A 45 -19.41 7.92 -10.75
N GLU A 46 -20.07 8.50 -11.75
CA GLU A 46 -21.25 9.34 -11.58
C GLU A 46 -22.41 8.77 -12.40
N ALA A 47 -23.54 8.48 -11.76
CA ALA A 47 -24.73 7.92 -12.36
C ALA A 47 -25.95 8.85 -12.13
N VAL A 48 -26.92 8.81 -13.05
CA VAL A 48 -28.13 9.63 -12.94
C VAL A 48 -29.05 9.09 -11.83
N ASP A 49 -29.16 7.77 -11.75
CA ASP A 49 -29.78 7.10 -10.61
C ASP A 49 -28.76 6.31 -9.79
N ARG A 50 -29.20 5.66 -8.71
CA ARG A 50 -28.33 4.83 -7.87
C ARG A 50 -27.57 3.80 -8.71
N ILE A 51 -26.31 3.58 -8.39
CA ILE A 51 -25.48 2.54 -9.00
C ILE A 51 -26.03 1.19 -8.53
N GLU A 52 -26.60 0.38 -9.40
CA GLU A 52 -27.11 -0.94 -9.01
C GLU A 52 -26.08 -2.06 -9.15
N LYS A 53 -25.11 -1.86 -10.05
CA LYS A 53 -24.04 -2.82 -10.32
C LYS A 53 -22.72 -2.09 -10.50
N LEU A 54 -21.67 -2.61 -9.86
CA LEU A 54 -20.31 -2.10 -10.01
C LEU A 54 -19.33 -3.28 -10.06
N VAL A 55 -19.06 -3.76 -11.26
CA VAL A 55 -18.17 -4.89 -11.48
C VAL A 55 -16.78 -4.41 -11.84
N ILE A 56 -15.78 -5.00 -11.20
CA ILE A 56 -14.37 -4.84 -11.56
C ILE A 56 -13.83 -6.21 -11.95
N LYS A 57 -13.18 -6.28 -13.11
CA LYS A 57 -12.49 -7.47 -13.58
C LYS A 57 -11.03 -7.18 -13.86
N GLU A 58 -10.17 -8.11 -13.48
CA GLU A 58 -8.75 -8.13 -13.77
C GLU A 58 -8.32 -9.59 -13.92
N ARG A 59 -8.00 -10.01 -15.16
CA ARG A 59 -7.65 -11.41 -15.51
C ARG A 59 -8.63 -12.45 -14.95
N SER A 60 -8.25 -13.15 -13.87
CA SER A 60 -9.04 -14.21 -13.23
C SER A 60 -9.87 -13.74 -12.03
N TYR A 61 -9.69 -12.47 -11.64
CA TYR A 61 -10.42 -11.84 -10.57
C TYR A 61 -11.62 -11.07 -11.12
N GLU A 62 -12.80 -11.32 -10.55
CA GLU A 62 -14.03 -10.60 -10.84
C GLU A 62 -14.77 -10.36 -9.53
N VAL A 63 -15.27 -9.14 -9.33
CA VAL A 63 -15.99 -8.76 -8.13
C VAL A 63 -17.12 -7.79 -8.46
N ASP A 64 -18.30 -7.95 -7.85
CA ASP A 64 -19.39 -6.97 -7.91
C ASP A 64 -19.49 -6.21 -6.59
N LEU A 65 -18.92 -5.01 -6.54
CA LEU A 65 -18.86 -4.21 -5.32
C LEU A 65 -20.24 -3.74 -4.86
N ALA A 66 -21.26 -3.72 -5.73
CA ALA A 66 -22.64 -3.40 -5.36
C ALA A 66 -23.35 -4.56 -4.65
N SER A 67 -22.84 -5.79 -4.80
CA SER A 67 -23.40 -7.00 -4.21
C SER A 67 -23.00 -7.14 -2.73
N THR A 68 -23.94 -7.62 -1.92
CA THR A 68 -23.67 -7.92 -0.50
C THR A 68 -22.72 -9.10 -0.32
N ARG A 69 -22.60 -9.98 -1.33
CA ARG A 69 -21.70 -11.13 -1.31
C ARG A 69 -20.23 -10.70 -1.26
N ASP A 70 -19.90 -9.62 -1.96
CA ASP A 70 -18.52 -9.20 -2.18
C ASP A 70 -18.11 -7.99 -1.32
N LYS A 71 -18.92 -7.67 -0.30
CA LYS A 71 -18.70 -6.54 0.61
C LYS A 71 -17.32 -6.54 1.29
N TYR A 72 -16.68 -7.70 1.42
CA TYR A 72 -15.35 -7.82 2.01
C TYR A 72 -14.23 -7.30 1.10
N ASN A 73 -14.50 -7.09 -0.18
CA ASN A 73 -13.53 -6.55 -1.14
C ASN A 73 -13.59 -5.02 -1.26
N LEU A 74 -14.55 -4.35 -0.60
CA LEU A 74 -14.73 -2.89 -0.72
C LEU A 74 -13.45 -2.12 -0.36
N TYR A 75 -12.71 -2.57 0.66
CA TYR A 75 -11.48 -1.92 1.10
C TYR A 75 -10.36 -1.96 0.04
N LEU A 76 -10.31 -3.01 -0.80
CA LEU A 76 -9.36 -3.12 -1.92
C LEU A 76 -9.57 -2.02 -2.96
N PHE A 77 -10.76 -1.44 -3.00
CA PHE A 77 -11.13 -0.39 -3.93
C PHE A 77 -11.42 0.95 -3.23
N GLY A 78 -11.01 1.09 -1.97
CA GLY A 78 -11.17 2.32 -1.20
C GLY A 78 -12.62 2.70 -0.88
N LEU A 79 -13.53 1.72 -0.85
CA LEU A 79 -14.93 1.92 -0.47
C LEU A 79 -15.16 1.46 0.98
N GLU A 80 -15.94 2.24 1.72
CA GLU A 80 -16.39 1.87 3.08
C GLU A 80 -17.74 1.16 3.06
N ASN A 81 -18.59 1.49 2.09
CA ASN A 81 -19.96 1.01 1.97
C ASN A 81 -20.26 0.54 0.54
N PRO A 82 -21.19 -0.41 0.33
CA PRO A 82 -21.61 -0.81 -1.01
C PRO A 82 -22.17 0.37 -1.82
N PRO A 83 -21.81 0.52 -3.11
CA PRO A 83 -22.24 1.60 -3.98
C PRO A 83 -23.75 1.60 -4.27
N ARG A 84 -24.49 0.53 -3.90
CA ARG A 84 -25.90 0.31 -4.27
C ARG A 84 -26.87 1.47 -3.94
N SER A 85 -26.51 2.29 -2.97
CA SER A 85 -27.32 3.42 -2.49
C SER A 85 -26.78 4.78 -2.94
N TYR A 86 -25.70 4.83 -3.72
CA TYR A 86 -25.00 6.04 -4.10
C TYR A 86 -25.14 6.31 -5.60
N ARG A 87 -25.17 7.59 -5.96
CA ARG A 87 -25.11 8.07 -7.36
C ARG A 87 -23.71 8.47 -7.77
N ASP A 88 -22.82 8.64 -6.80
CA ASP A 88 -21.44 9.05 -7.00
C ASP A 88 -20.56 8.24 -6.04
N VAL A 89 -19.56 7.57 -6.59
CA VAL A 89 -18.54 6.86 -5.81
C VAL A 89 -17.17 7.07 -6.43
N THR A 90 -16.15 7.11 -5.58
CA THR A 90 -14.75 7.13 -6.03
C THR A 90 -14.10 5.81 -5.69
N LEU A 91 -13.58 5.12 -6.70
CA LEU A 91 -12.75 3.94 -6.53
C LEU A 91 -11.29 4.36 -6.41
N ASN A 92 -10.56 3.70 -5.50
CA ASN A 92 -9.11 3.76 -5.41
C ASN A 92 -8.52 2.37 -5.64
N LEU A 93 -8.00 2.14 -6.85
CA LEU A 93 -7.44 0.85 -7.26
C LEU A 93 -6.08 0.56 -6.62
N GLN A 94 -5.45 1.57 -6.00
CA GLN A 94 -4.13 1.47 -5.39
C GLN A 94 -4.01 0.31 -4.40
N ASN A 95 -5.01 0.12 -3.53
CA ASN A 95 -4.95 -0.93 -2.51
C ASN A 95 -4.98 -2.32 -3.17
N TYR A 96 -5.90 -2.55 -4.11
CA TYR A 96 -5.93 -3.79 -4.88
C TYR A 96 -4.59 -4.05 -5.58
N ILE A 97 -4.05 -3.05 -6.28
CA ILE A 97 -2.78 -3.21 -7.01
C ILE A 97 -1.65 -3.58 -6.04
N ASN A 98 -1.52 -2.86 -4.92
CA ASN A 98 -0.44 -3.10 -3.97
C ASN A 98 -0.59 -4.39 -3.15
N GLU A 99 -1.81 -4.89 -2.98
CA GLU A 99 -2.07 -6.11 -2.19
C GLU A 99 -2.21 -7.39 -3.02
N LYS A 100 -2.60 -7.29 -4.30
CA LYS A 100 -2.97 -8.44 -5.14
C LYS A 100 -2.07 -8.64 -6.36
N ILE A 101 -1.40 -7.60 -6.84
CA ILE A 101 -0.49 -7.72 -7.98
C ILE A 101 0.92 -7.97 -7.45
N GLU A 102 1.43 -9.18 -7.65
CA GLU A 102 2.75 -9.62 -7.15
C GLU A 102 3.80 -9.77 -8.26
N THR A 103 3.39 -9.77 -9.53
CA THR A 103 4.28 -10.00 -10.67
C THR A 103 4.39 -8.77 -11.57
N GLU A 104 5.56 -8.52 -12.13
CA GLU A 104 5.74 -7.49 -13.16
C GLU A 104 4.96 -7.83 -14.42
N GLY A 105 4.44 -6.81 -15.09
CA GLY A 105 3.83 -6.93 -16.40
C GLY A 105 2.71 -5.91 -16.66
N GLU A 106 1.98 -6.18 -17.72
CA GLU A 106 0.84 -5.38 -18.15
C GLU A 106 -0.47 -5.95 -17.61
N TYR A 107 -1.33 -5.06 -17.11
CA TYR A 107 -2.61 -5.39 -16.50
C TYR A 107 -3.72 -4.53 -17.09
N GLU A 108 -4.89 -5.13 -17.26
CA GLU A 108 -6.10 -4.45 -17.72
C GLU A 108 -7.18 -4.59 -16.64
N PHE A 109 -7.72 -3.47 -16.21
CA PHE A 109 -8.90 -3.42 -15.36
C PHE A 109 -10.10 -3.03 -16.21
N GLU A 110 -11.12 -3.87 -16.22
CA GLU A 110 -12.43 -3.58 -16.79
C GLU A 110 -13.38 -3.16 -15.66
N ILE A 111 -13.93 -1.96 -15.77
CA ILE A 111 -14.89 -1.40 -14.81
C ILE A 111 -16.23 -1.27 -15.51
N LEU A 112 -17.22 -2.02 -15.05
CA LEU A 112 -18.59 -2.00 -15.57
C LEU A 112 -19.53 -1.44 -14.52
N VAL A 113 -20.31 -0.43 -14.91
CA VAL A 113 -21.28 0.25 -14.05
C VAL A 113 -22.65 0.16 -14.69
N ALA A 114 -23.67 -0.23 -13.91
CA ALA A 114 -25.07 -0.09 -14.29
C ALA A 114 -25.81 0.73 -13.23
N ASP A 115 -26.66 1.67 -13.66
CA ASP A 115 -27.56 2.40 -12.77
C ASP A 115 -28.93 1.72 -12.66
N GLY A 116 -29.79 2.25 -11.78
CA GLY A 116 -31.15 1.75 -11.56
C GLY A 116 -32.13 1.91 -12.73
N ASN A 117 -31.70 2.51 -13.83
CA ASN A 117 -32.46 2.60 -15.08
C ASN A 117 -31.87 1.68 -16.17
N ASP A 118 -31.02 0.72 -15.78
CA ASP A 118 -30.32 -0.22 -16.67
C ASP A 118 -29.37 0.46 -17.67
N ASN A 119 -28.95 1.72 -17.42
CA ASN A 119 -27.92 2.35 -18.24
C ASN A 119 -26.55 1.80 -17.86
N VAL A 120 -25.83 1.26 -18.85
CA VAL A 120 -24.52 0.64 -18.64
C VAL A 120 -23.40 1.46 -19.28
N VAL A 121 -22.28 1.57 -18.58
CA VAL A 121 -21.01 2.07 -19.09
C VAL A 121 -19.89 1.11 -18.70
N GLU A 122 -18.91 0.98 -19.59
CA GLU A 122 -17.69 0.20 -19.37
C GLU A 122 -16.48 1.11 -19.59
N LYS A 123 -15.46 0.96 -18.75
CA LYS A 123 -14.17 1.62 -18.95
C LYS A 123 -13.04 0.64 -18.68
N LYS A 124 -12.05 0.67 -19.57
CA LYS A 124 -10.79 -0.07 -19.41
C LYS A 124 -9.70 0.86 -18.92
N LEU A 125 -8.88 0.35 -18.01
CA LEU A 125 -7.67 1.00 -17.52
C LEU A 125 -6.49 0.07 -17.75
N PHE A 126 -5.42 0.61 -18.31
CA PHE A 126 -4.20 -0.13 -18.60
C PHE A 126 -3.12 0.25 -17.59
N LEU A 127 -2.50 -0.74 -16.98
CA LEU A 127 -1.39 -0.56 -16.06
C LEU A 127 -0.16 -1.29 -16.56
N HIS A 128 0.99 -0.71 -16.29
CA HIS A 128 2.29 -1.36 -16.35
C HIS A 128 2.87 -1.35 -14.94
N VAL A 129 3.03 -2.52 -14.35
CA VAL A 129 3.60 -2.67 -13.02
C VAL A 129 5.00 -3.28 -13.18
N HIS A 130 6.01 -2.63 -12.62
CA HIS A 130 7.39 -3.08 -12.70
C HIS A 130 7.91 -3.51 -11.33
N ILE A 131 8.84 -4.46 -11.31
CA ILE A 131 9.68 -4.68 -10.14
C ILE A 131 10.75 -3.59 -10.16
N GLU A 132 11.05 -3.02 -9.00
CA GLU A 132 12.22 -2.17 -8.87
C GLU A 132 13.47 -3.01 -9.15
N VAL A 133 13.99 -2.94 -10.38
CA VAL A 133 15.31 -3.46 -10.71
C VAL A 133 16.29 -2.37 -10.26
N PRO A 134 17.15 -2.61 -9.26
CA PRO A 134 18.12 -1.60 -8.83
C PRO A 134 18.95 -1.16 -10.05
N GLU A 135 18.97 0.15 -10.33
CA GLU A 135 19.80 0.70 -11.40
C GLU A 135 21.26 0.31 -11.14
N LYS A 136 21.86 -0.39 -12.10
CA LYS A 136 23.27 -0.72 -12.08
C LYS A 136 24.06 0.54 -12.41
N GLU A 137 24.48 1.28 -11.39
CA GLU A 137 25.45 2.37 -11.54
C GLU A 137 26.85 1.84 -11.92
N PRO A 138 27.67 2.66 -12.62
CA PRO A 138 28.85 2.20 -13.34
C PRO A 138 29.90 1.62 -12.41
N THR A 139 30.45 0.49 -12.82
CA THR A 139 31.61 -0.17 -12.20
C THR A 139 32.78 0.77 -12.03
N ILE A 140 33.11 1.11 -10.78
CA ILE A 140 34.47 1.38 -10.35
C ILE A 140 34.74 0.42 -9.20
N ALA A 141 35.75 -0.42 -9.40
CA ALA A 141 36.17 -1.44 -8.46
C ALA A 141 36.85 -0.77 -7.26
N GLU A 142 36.40 -1.11 -6.05
CA GLU A 142 37.21 -1.67 -4.95
C GLU A 142 36.29 -1.88 -3.72
N ASP A 143 36.18 -3.15 -3.31
CA ASP A 143 35.43 -3.70 -2.16
C ASP A 143 33.96 -3.25 -1.93
N THR A 144 33.11 -3.45 -2.95
CA THR A 144 31.68 -3.09 -2.95
C THR A 144 30.77 -4.25 -2.53
N ARG A 145 30.69 -4.58 -1.24
CA ARG A 145 29.57 -5.43 -0.76
C ARG A 145 28.28 -4.61 -0.79
N LEU A 146 27.46 -4.84 -1.82
CA LEU A 146 26.12 -4.28 -1.94
C LEU A 146 25.26 -4.72 -0.76
N LEU A 147 24.52 -3.78 -0.18
CA LEU A 147 23.52 -4.09 0.84
C LEU A 147 22.34 -4.81 0.16
N GLN A 148 22.04 -6.03 0.59
CA GLN A 148 20.90 -6.79 0.08
C GLN A 148 19.62 -6.38 0.81
N ALA A 149 18.58 -6.04 0.05
CA ALA A 149 17.27 -5.70 0.60
C ALA A 149 16.45 -6.98 0.81
N GLU A 150 16.05 -7.23 2.05
CA GLU A 150 15.20 -8.33 2.47
C GLU A 150 13.94 -7.81 3.17
N HIS A 151 12.87 -8.59 3.16
CA HIS A 151 11.66 -8.24 3.88
C HIS A 151 11.76 -8.59 5.36
N PHE A 152 11.17 -7.75 6.22
CA PHE A 152 10.95 -8.11 7.61
C PHE A 152 9.50 -7.88 8.04
N THR A 153 9.11 -8.62 9.07
CA THR A 153 7.87 -8.39 9.82
C THR A 153 8.19 -8.48 11.31
N LEU A 154 7.82 -7.45 12.04
CA LEU A 154 7.81 -7.43 13.49
C LEU A 154 6.35 -7.49 13.95
N GLN A 155 6.04 -8.43 14.84
CA GLN A 155 4.68 -8.55 15.38
C GLN A 155 4.71 -8.79 16.88
N ARG A 156 3.77 -8.17 17.58
CA ARG A 156 3.48 -8.44 18.99
C ARG A 156 2.00 -8.57 19.21
N ILE A 157 1.61 -9.57 20.01
CA ILE A 157 0.24 -9.80 20.44
C ILE A 157 0.16 -9.55 21.95
N GLY A 158 -0.58 -8.50 22.33
CA GLY A 158 -0.74 -8.12 23.74
C GLY A 158 0.60 -7.84 24.42
N THR A 159 0.85 -8.49 25.55
CA THR A 159 2.12 -8.38 26.28
C THR A 159 3.16 -9.43 25.89
N GLY A 160 2.84 -10.31 24.93
CA GLY A 160 3.72 -11.41 24.51
C GLY A 160 5.04 -10.96 23.88
N PRO A 161 5.92 -11.93 23.55
CA PRO A 161 7.19 -11.67 22.88
C PRO A 161 6.97 -11.06 21.48
N ILE A 162 8.01 -10.44 20.95
CA ILE A 162 7.99 -9.85 19.62
C ILE A 162 8.60 -10.84 18.63
N GLU A 163 7.81 -11.25 17.66
CA GLU A 163 8.26 -12.09 16.56
C GLU A 163 9.12 -11.26 15.60
N GLY A 164 10.24 -11.83 15.13
CA GLY A 164 11.16 -11.19 14.16
C GLY A 164 12.19 -10.21 14.75
N ALA A 165 12.03 -9.76 16.00
CA ALA A 165 12.91 -8.74 16.60
C ALA A 165 14.33 -9.26 16.95
N GLN A 166 14.45 -10.57 17.20
CA GLN A 166 15.71 -11.22 17.59
C GLN A 166 16.80 -11.07 16.52
N LEU A 167 16.44 -11.08 15.24
CA LEU A 167 17.37 -10.92 14.12
C LEU A 167 18.20 -9.63 14.25
N PHE A 168 17.56 -8.57 14.72
CA PHE A 168 18.15 -7.24 14.80
C PHE A 168 18.76 -6.95 16.18
N GLY A 169 18.53 -7.78 17.20
CA GLY A 169 18.94 -7.45 18.58
C GLY A 169 18.14 -6.29 19.19
N ILE A 170 16.89 -6.12 18.75
CA ILE A 170 15.99 -5.07 19.26
C ILE A 170 14.85 -5.68 20.07
N ASP A 171 14.24 -4.85 20.90
CA ASP A 171 12.99 -5.09 21.60
C ASP A 171 12.06 -3.88 21.38
N TRP A 172 10.78 -4.00 21.70
CA TRP A 172 9.86 -2.88 21.71
C TRP A 172 8.88 -2.92 22.88
N LYS A 173 8.31 -1.76 23.19
CA LYS A 173 7.15 -1.67 24.08
C LYS A 173 6.16 -0.64 23.60
N ASN A 174 4.88 -0.88 23.86
CA ASN A 174 3.85 0.13 23.67
C ASN A 174 4.07 1.22 24.73
N ILE A 175 4.16 2.46 24.30
CA ILE A 175 4.32 3.63 25.19
C ILE A 175 3.06 4.50 25.24
N ASP A 176 2.19 4.37 24.23
CA ASP A 176 0.88 4.99 24.20
C ASP A 176 -0.10 4.02 23.55
N ASN A 177 -1.03 3.50 24.35
CA ASN A 177 -2.04 2.56 23.86
C ASN A 177 -3.21 3.25 23.14
N ALA A 178 -3.44 4.55 23.38
CA ALA A 178 -4.50 5.32 22.73
C ALA A 178 -4.10 5.69 21.29
N ASN A 179 -2.84 6.05 21.06
CA ASN A 179 -2.30 6.36 19.74
C ASN A 179 -1.50 5.20 19.09
N VAL A 180 -1.42 4.07 19.79
CA VAL A 180 -0.62 2.89 19.48
C VAL A 180 0.79 3.24 19.00
N GLN A 181 1.53 3.92 19.87
CA GLN A 181 2.95 4.21 19.67
C GLN A 181 3.80 3.12 20.30
N ILE A 182 4.77 2.63 19.54
CA ILE A 182 5.77 1.69 20.02
C ILE A 182 7.12 2.39 20.16
N ARG A 183 7.90 1.97 21.15
CA ARG A 183 9.29 2.37 21.33
C ARG A 183 10.15 1.15 21.05
N ILE A 184 10.89 1.17 19.95
CA ILE A 184 11.95 0.21 19.63
C ILE A 184 13.20 0.62 20.39
N SER A 185 13.80 -0.32 21.13
CA SER A 185 15.03 -0.14 21.88
C SER A 185 15.94 -1.35 21.65
N ARG A 186 17.20 -1.26 22.07
CA ARG A 186 18.06 -2.45 22.11
C ARG A 186 17.47 -3.54 23.02
N LEU A 187 17.68 -4.80 22.65
CA LEU A 187 17.35 -5.94 23.50
C LEU A 187 18.33 -6.00 24.68
N GLU A 188 17.84 -6.36 25.87
CA GLU A 188 18.69 -6.50 27.06
C GLU A 188 19.79 -7.55 26.81
N GLY A 189 21.05 -7.18 27.11
CA GLY A 189 22.22 -8.03 26.85
C GLY A 189 22.76 -7.98 25.41
N SER A 190 22.14 -7.24 24.50
CA SER A 190 22.69 -6.98 23.16
C SER A 190 23.64 -5.77 23.16
N ASP A 191 24.62 -5.77 22.25
CA ASP A 191 25.46 -4.60 21.95
C ASP A 191 24.83 -3.75 20.83
N SER A 192 23.50 -3.72 20.78
CA SER A 192 22.78 -3.02 19.72
C SER A 192 22.68 -1.52 19.96
N HIS A 193 22.86 -0.75 18.89
CA HIS A 193 22.68 0.70 18.84
C HIS A 193 21.71 1.10 17.75
N LEU A 194 20.99 2.20 17.96
CA LEU A 194 20.00 2.72 17.04
C LEU A 194 20.43 4.09 16.53
N VAL A 195 20.18 4.38 15.26
CA VAL A 195 20.36 5.69 14.65
C VAL A 195 19.14 5.97 13.77
N VAL A 196 18.51 7.14 13.94
CA VAL A 196 17.40 7.57 13.06
C VAL A 196 17.99 8.22 11.82
N LEU A 197 17.41 7.93 10.67
CA LEU A 197 17.87 8.39 9.37
C LEU A 197 16.72 9.05 8.60
N ASP A 198 17.06 9.77 7.55
CA ASP A 198 16.08 10.38 6.67
C ASP A 198 15.45 9.32 5.76
N GLU A 199 14.20 9.52 5.33
CA GLU A 199 13.49 8.56 4.46
C GLU A 199 14.28 8.22 3.20
N SER A 200 14.96 9.21 2.63
CA SER A 200 15.79 9.06 1.42
C SER A 200 17.07 8.26 1.66
N ASP A 201 17.54 8.13 2.91
CA ASP A 201 18.76 7.38 3.21
C ASP A 201 18.59 5.90 2.85
N PHE A 202 17.39 5.32 2.97
CA PHE A 202 17.20 3.92 2.58
C PHE A 202 17.44 3.70 1.08
N ASP A 203 16.98 4.61 0.24
CA ASP A 203 17.10 4.49 -1.22
C ASP A 203 18.48 4.95 -1.72
N ASN A 204 19.15 5.84 -0.98
CA ASN A 204 20.47 6.37 -1.35
C ASN A 204 21.65 5.50 -0.86
N LEU A 205 21.51 4.81 0.27
CA LEU A 205 22.59 4.02 0.85
C LEU A 205 22.57 2.60 0.30
N GLN A 206 23.55 2.28 -0.55
CA GLN A 206 23.65 1.00 -1.27
C GLN A 206 24.85 0.16 -0.82
N THR A 207 25.83 0.76 -0.14
CA THR A 207 27.04 0.06 0.35
C THR A 207 27.26 0.26 1.85
N ILE A 208 28.02 -0.65 2.46
CA ILE A 208 28.46 -0.52 3.86
C ILE A 208 29.27 0.76 4.06
N GLU A 209 30.10 1.15 3.09
CA GLU A 209 30.91 2.36 3.19
C GLU A 209 30.02 3.61 3.23
N GLN A 210 29.04 3.72 2.32
CA GLN A 210 28.08 4.83 2.32
C GLN A 210 27.32 4.88 3.64
N LEU A 211 26.88 3.73 4.15
CA LEU A 211 26.19 3.64 5.44
C LEU A 211 27.10 4.10 6.59
N THR A 212 28.32 3.59 6.65
CA THR A 212 29.32 3.96 7.67
C THR A 212 29.63 5.45 7.62
N GLN A 213 29.86 6.00 6.42
CA GLN A 213 30.12 7.42 6.22
C GLN A 213 28.92 8.27 6.65
N ARG A 214 27.70 7.88 6.27
CA ARG A 214 26.47 8.60 6.62
C ARG A 214 26.22 8.65 8.12
N VAL A 215 26.51 7.56 8.83
CA VAL A 215 26.29 7.47 10.29
C VAL A 215 27.49 7.92 11.12
N THR A 216 28.63 8.18 10.49
CA THR A 216 29.79 8.76 11.17
C THR A 216 29.41 10.13 11.70
N GLY A 217 29.46 10.27 13.03
CA GLY A 217 29.13 11.52 13.71
C GLY A 217 27.64 11.75 13.96
N LEU A 218 26.75 10.83 13.56
CA LEU A 218 25.37 10.86 14.00
C LEU A 218 25.26 10.40 15.46
N GLU A 219 24.35 11.03 16.20
CA GLU A 219 24.06 10.63 17.57
C GLU A 219 23.32 9.30 17.60
N LYS A 220 23.85 8.36 18.38
CA LYS A 220 23.15 7.11 18.70
C LYS A 220 21.96 7.44 19.60
N THR A 221 20.78 6.96 19.25
CA THR A 221 19.59 7.08 20.08
C THR A 221 19.41 5.84 20.96
N GLU A 222 18.86 6.03 22.15
CA GLU A 222 18.46 4.93 23.03
C GLU A 222 17.23 4.19 22.48
N ALA A 223 16.41 4.88 21.68
CA ALA A 223 15.19 4.32 21.13
C ALA A 223 14.68 5.05 19.87
N VAL A 224 13.95 4.30 19.04
CA VAL A 224 13.14 4.81 17.93
C VAL A 224 11.67 4.71 18.32
N VAL A 225 10.89 5.78 18.12
CA VAL A 225 9.46 5.79 18.43
C VAL A 225 8.68 5.76 17.13
N LEU A 226 7.82 4.75 16.96
CA LEU A 226 6.99 4.60 15.77
C LEU A 226 5.51 4.73 16.12
N ALA A 227 4.79 5.57 15.38
CA ALA A 227 3.35 5.67 15.46
C ALA A 227 2.69 4.61 14.56
N THR A 228 2.22 3.51 15.14
CA THR A 228 1.75 2.35 14.34
C THR A 228 0.26 2.36 13.99
N GLY A 229 -0.50 3.27 14.60
CA GLY A 229 -1.90 3.48 14.24
C GLY A 229 -2.04 4.03 12.82
N SER A 230 -2.99 3.48 12.05
CA SER A 230 -3.36 3.94 10.70
C SER A 230 -2.17 4.11 9.75
N ASN A 231 -1.21 3.19 9.78
CA ASN A 231 -0.05 3.18 8.91
C ASN A 231 0.92 4.38 9.06
N ARG A 232 0.89 5.10 10.19
CA ARG A 232 1.67 6.34 10.36
C ARG A 232 3.18 6.16 10.46
N ALA A 233 3.69 4.95 10.68
CA ALA A 233 5.12 4.68 10.71
C ALA A 233 5.70 4.39 9.32
N ALA A 234 4.89 4.34 8.25
CA ALA A 234 5.41 4.12 6.91
C ALA A 234 6.33 5.26 6.47
N GLY A 235 7.47 4.92 5.86
CA GLY A 235 8.52 5.86 5.47
C GLY A 235 9.60 6.08 6.54
N GLU A 236 9.36 5.66 7.79
CA GLU A 236 10.37 5.76 8.85
C GLU A 236 11.59 4.88 8.53
N VAL A 237 12.79 5.46 8.63
CA VAL A 237 14.06 4.79 8.35
C VAL A 237 14.97 4.88 9.58
N PHE A 238 15.53 3.74 9.98
CA PHE A 238 16.51 3.69 11.06
C PHE A 238 17.53 2.59 10.86
N LEU A 239 18.73 2.80 11.39
CA LEU A 239 19.80 1.84 11.42
C LEU A 239 19.85 1.15 12.79
N VAL A 240 20.00 -0.18 12.76
CA VAL A 240 20.38 -0.99 13.91
C VAL A 240 21.81 -1.50 13.69
N ILE A 241 22.71 -1.14 14.58
CA ILE A 241 24.09 -1.66 14.61
C ILE A 241 24.14 -2.71 15.70
N ASN A 242 24.37 -3.98 15.39
CA ASN A 242 24.42 -5.08 16.35
C ASN A 242 25.73 -5.86 16.17
N GLY A 243 26.73 -5.53 17.01
CA GLY A 243 28.10 -5.97 16.77
C GLY A 243 28.62 -5.47 15.43
N ASP A 244 29.15 -6.37 14.60
CA ASP A 244 29.65 -6.04 13.25
C ASP A 244 28.54 -5.93 12.18
N LYS A 245 27.29 -6.30 12.54
CA LYS A 245 26.17 -6.31 11.60
C LYS A 245 25.44 -4.98 11.62
N HIS A 246 25.20 -4.45 10.44
CA HIS A 246 24.46 -3.22 10.22
C HIS A 246 23.16 -3.54 9.50
N TYR A 247 22.03 -3.13 10.06
CA TYR A 247 20.71 -3.31 9.47
C TYR A 247 20.06 -1.94 9.27
N LEU A 248 19.98 -1.50 8.03
CA LEU A 248 19.25 -0.28 7.64
C LEU A 248 17.81 -0.69 7.33
N LEU A 249 16.83 -0.25 8.13
CA LEU A 249 15.43 -0.64 8.00
C LEU A 249 14.59 0.53 7.47
N LYS A 250 13.65 0.25 6.56
CA LYS A 250 12.58 1.15 6.11
C LYS A 250 11.23 0.51 6.38
N ILE A 251 10.38 1.20 7.11
CA ILE A 251 9.00 0.76 7.36
C ILE A 251 8.15 1.03 6.12
N THR A 252 7.46 0.02 5.62
CA THR A 252 6.50 0.16 4.51
C THR A 252 5.06 0.12 4.99
N SER A 253 4.81 -0.63 6.06
CA SER A 253 3.50 -0.65 6.68
C SER A 253 3.54 -0.82 8.18
N SER A 254 2.55 -0.23 8.86
CA SER A 254 2.28 -0.41 10.27
C SER A 254 0.78 -0.53 10.51
N SER A 255 0.41 -1.41 11.45
CA SER A 255 -0.97 -1.59 11.84
C SER A 255 -1.07 -1.95 13.31
N ALA A 256 -2.18 -1.52 13.90
CA ALA A 256 -2.52 -1.85 15.26
C ALA A 256 -4.03 -2.06 15.38
N TYR A 257 -4.45 -3.21 15.92
CA TYR A 257 -5.85 -3.52 16.11
C TYR A 257 -6.08 -4.35 17.38
N PRO A 258 -7.25 -4.20 18.03
CA PRO A 258 -7.59 -4.97 19.21
C PRO A 258 -7.82 -6.46 18.87
N SER A 259 -7.48 -7.35 19.81
CA SER A 259 -7.80 -8.78 19.76
C SER A 259 -8.15 -9.30 21.16
N ASP A 260 -8.67 -10.52 21.24
CA ASP A 260 -9.00 -11.19 22.51
C ASP A 260 -7.78 -11.40 23.42
N ARG A 261 -6.56 -11.34 22.85
CA ARG A 261 -5.29 -11.51 23.56
C ARG A 261 -4.57 -10.17 23.83
N GLY A 262 -5.24 -9.05 23.58
CA GLY A 262 -4.69 -7.70 23.66
C GLY A 262 -4.49 -7.05 22.28
N THR A 263 -3.82 -5.91 22.22
CA THR A 263 -3.55 -5.22 20.95
C THR A 263 -2.52 -6.00 20.12
N ILE A 264 -2.84 -6.27 18.86
CA ILE A 264 -1.89 -6.79 17.88
C ILE A 264 -1.26 -5.60 17.19
N VAL A 265 0.07 -5.48 17.28
CA VAL A 265 0.85 -4.46 16.58
C VAL A 265 1.74 -5.17 15.58
N THR A 266 1.65 -4.77 14.31
CA THR A 266 2.48 -5.32 13.22
C THR A 266 3.17 -4.20 12.49
N VAL A 267 4.47 -4.34 12.28
CA VAL A 267 5.31 -3.43 11.48
C VAL A 267 6.00 -4.28 10.41
N LYS A 268 5.93 -3.84 9.15
CA LYS A 268 6.57 -4.52 8.03
C LYS A 268 7.41 -3.53 7.25
N GLY A 269 8.43 -4.06 6.59
CA GLY A 269 9.34 -3.22 5.84
C GLY A 269 10.38 -4.00 5.06
N TYR A 270 11.38 -3.26 4.62
CA TYR A 270 12.60 -3.79 4.05
C TYR A 270 13.77 -3.47 4.96
N PHE A 271 14.75 -4.37 5.02
CA PHE A 271 16.03 -4.08 5.63
C PHE A 271 17.16 -4.38 4.66
N LYS A 272 18.19 -3.54 4.72
CA LYS A 272 19.47 -3.67 4.02
C LYS A 272 20.50 -4.11 5.04
N THR A 273 21.21 -5.22 4.80
CA THR A 273 22.23 -5.70 5.74
C THR A 273 23.64 -5.63 5.19
N GLY A 274 24.58 -5.26 6.07
CA GLY A 274 26.02 -5.27 5.85
C GLY A 274 26.75 -6.12 6.88
N GLY A 275 27.46 -7.16 6.42
CA GLY A 275 28.26 -8.08 7.23
C GLY A 275 28.54 -9.38 6.49
N THR A 276 29.54 -10.16 6.92
CA THR A 276 29.72 -11.55 6.44
C THR A 276 28.53 -12.38 6.92
N VAL A 277 27.77 -12.95 5.98
CA VAL A 277 26.94 -14.13 6.27
C VAL A 277 27.94 -15.30 6.31
N GLU A 278 28.37 -15.69 7.50
CA GLU A 278 28.93 -17.02 7.71
C GLU A 278 27.80 -18.04 7.87
#